data_AF-A0A5S4YVA4-F1
#
_entry.id   AF-A0A5S4YVA4-F1
#
_cell.length_a   1.000
_cell.length_b   1.000
_cell.length_c   1.000
_cell.angle_alpha   90.00
_cell.angle_beta   90.00
_cell.angle_gamma   90.00
#
_symmetry.space_group_name_H-M   'P 1'
#
loop_
_entity.id
_entity.type
_entity.pdbx_description
1 polymer ?
#
loop_
_entity_poly.entity_id
_entity_poly.type
_entity_poly.pdbx_seq_one_letter_code
_entity_poly.pdbx_strand_id
1 'polypeptide(L)' 'MPTNSYYGLRSVSEEERAYLETLIREDFERCHPGETLEDLKRRASFSREDKGLLRDWMAIAARRAAADQLKRRG' A
#
# COMPACT_ATOMS: atom_id res chain seq x y z
N MET A 1 2.43 19.00 -15.82
CA MET A 1 3.25 17.81 -15.51
C MET A 1 4.26 18.19 -14.44
N PRO A 2 4.46 17.35 -13.41
CA PRO A 2 5.59 16.41 -13.51
C PRO A 2 5.17 14.95 -13.31
N THR A 3 5.70 14.10 -14.17
CA THR A 3 5.99 12.69 -13.90
C THR A 3 6.82 12.60 -12.62
N ASN A 4 6.32 11.94 -11.59
CA ASN A 4 7.21 11.55 -10.51
C ASN A 4 6.99 10.07 -10.16
N SER A 5 8.03 9.31 -10.49
CA SER A 5 8.36 7.99 -10.02
C SER A 5 8.27 7.94 -8.48
N TYR A 6 7.07 7.80 -7.92
CA TYR A 6 6.83 7.95 -6.48
C TYR A 6 7.22 6.73 -5.64
N TYR A 7 7.68 5.65 -6.28
CA TYR A 7 8.27 4.50 -5.58
C TYR A 7 9.79 4.58 -5.44
N GLY A 8 10.40 5.69 -5.88
CA GLY A 8 11.85 5.87 -5.92
C GLY A 8 12.49 6.11 -4.56
N LEU A 9 12.32 7.30 -3.97
CA LEU A 9 13.18 7.73 -2.84
C LEU A 9 12.56 8.81 -1.94
N ARG A 10 11.21 8.88 -1.84
CA ARG A 10 10.55 9.81 -0.91
C ARG A 10 9.91 9.00 0.20
N SER A 11 10.28 9.27 1.46
CA SER A 11 9.54 8.74 2.61
C SER A 11 8.07 9.13 2.41
N VAL A 12 7.23 8.13 2.12
CA VAL A 12 5.77 8.30 2.05
C VAL A 12 5.34 8.92 3.38
N SER A 13 4.62 10.03 3.36
CA SER A 13 4.15 10.63 4.62
C SER A 13 3.28 9.62 5.37
N GLU A 14 3.20 9.72 6.69
CA GLU A 14 2.37 8.81 7.49
C GLU A 14 0.90 8.85 7.03
N GLU A 15 0.43 10.04 6.63
CA GLU A 15 -0.92 10.24 6.07
C GLU A 15 -1.11 9.54 4.73
N GLU A 16 -0.15 9.67 3.80
CA GLU A 16 -0.19 9.00 2.50
C GLU A 16 -0.13 7.47 2.70
N ARG A 17 0.70 7.01 3.64
CA ARG A 17 0.79 5.59 4.00
C ARG A 17 -0.54 5.08 4.57
N ALA A 18 -1.16 5.82 5.49
CA ALA A 18 -2.46 5.46 6.06
C ALA A 18 -3.55 5.42 4.99
N TYR A 19 -3.56 6.37 4.05
CA TYR A 19 -4.48 6.34 2.91
C TYR A 19 -4.24 5.13 1.99
N LEU A 20 -2.98 4.80 1.68
CA LEU A 20 -2.68 3.62 0.88
C LEU A 20 -3.10 2.33 1.59
N GLU A 21 -2.90 2.23 2.91
CA GLU A 21 -3.35 1.09 3.72
C GLU A 21 -4.87 0.90 3.65
N THR A 22 -5.66 1.97 3.63
CA THR A 22 -7.13 1.85 3.52
C THR A 22 -7.57 1.28 2.16
N LEU A 23 -6.83 1.55 1.09
CA LEU A 23 -7.12 1.04 -0.26
C LEU A 23 -6.90 -0.47 -0.43
N ILE A 24 -6.15 -1.11 0.47
CA ILE A 24 -5.80 -2.54 0.39
C ILE A 24 -6.31 -3.36 1.56
N ARG A 25 -6.77 -2.73 2.65
CA ARG A 25 -7.22 -3.42 3.86
C ARG A 25 -8.28 -4.48 3.58
N GLU A 26 -9.36 -4.11 2.90
CA GLU A 26 -10.47 -5.03 2.62
C GLU A 26 -10.07 -6.18 1.69
N ASP A 27 -9.21 -5.91 0.70
CA ASP A 27 -8.76 -6.95 -0.22
C ASP A 27 -7.76 -7.91 0.44
N PHE A 28 -6.89 -7.38 1.31
CA PHE A 28 -6.00 -8.21 2.12
C PHE A 28 -6.80 -9.17 2.99
N GLU A 29 -7.76 -8.66 3.77
CA GLU A 29 -8.59 -9.47 4.68
C GLU A 29 -9.44 -10.51 3.93
N ARG A 30 -9.87 -10.20 2.70
CA ARG A 30 -10.57 -11.16 1.83
C ARG A 30 -9.66 -12.29 1.35
N CYS A 31 -8.40 -11.98 1.03
CA CYS A 31 -7.40 -12.95 0.60
C CYS A 31 -6.78 -13.75 1.76
N HIS A 32 -6.82 -13.19 2.98
CA HIS A 32 -6.26 -13.78 4.19
C HIS A 32 -7.32 -13.83 5.31
N PRO A 33 -8.32 -14.73 5.23
CA PRO A 33 -9.38 -14.82 6.23
C PRO A 33 -8.81 -15.07 7.63
N GLY A 34 -9.13 -14.18 8.57
CA GLY A 34 -8.65 -14.25 9.95
C GLY A 34 -7.33 -13.53 10.22
N GLU A 35 -6.70 -12.94 9.21
CA GLU A 35 -5.55 -12.05 9.37
C GLU A 35 -5.91 -10.61 8.99
N THR A 36 -5.44 -9.65 9.79
CA THR A 36 -5.61 -8.23 9.48
C THR A 36 -4.35 -7.65 8.83
N LEU A 37 -4.49 -6.54 8.11
CA LEU A 37 -3.33 -5.81 7.58
C LEU A 37 -2.38 -5.36 8.70
N GLU A 38 -2.90 -5.10 9.90
CA GLU A 38 -2.09 -4.77 11.09
C GLU A 38 -1.28 -5.96 11.60
N ASP A 39 -1.82 -7.18 11.51
CA ASP A 39 -1.05 -8.41 11.79
C ASP A 39 0.13 -8.54 10.84
N LEU A 40 -0.10 -8.35 9.53
CA LEU A 40 0.96 -8.36 8.54
C LEU A 40 2.03 -7.30 8.84
N LYS A 41 1.64 -6.07 9.20
CA LYS A 41 2.57 -4.98 9.57
C LYS A 41 3.42 -5.35 10.78
N ARG A 42 2.83 -5.97 11.81
CA ARG A 42 3.58 -6.48 12.97
C ARG A 42 4.59 -7.54 12.54
N ARG A 43 4.19 -8.53 11.74
CA ARG A 43 5.06 -9.62 11.27
C ARG A 43 6.17 -9.13 10.34
N ALA A 44 5.90 -8.15 9.48
CA ALA A 44 6.86 -7.52 8.57
C ALA A 44 8.04 -6.83 9.28
N SER A 45 7.91 -6.52 10.58
CA SER A 45 9.01 -5.99 11.40
C SER A 45 10.10 -7.04 11.65
N PHE A 46 9.77 -8.33 11.60
CA PHE A 46 10.66 -9.43 11.96
C PHE A 46 10.95 -10.38 10.79
N SER A 47 10.04 -10.47 9.81
CA SER A 47 10.13 -11.38 8.68
C SER A 47 10.40 -10.63 7.38
N ARG A 48 11.48 -11.01 6.67
CA ARG A 48 11.79 -10.47 5.34
C ARG A 48 10.73 -10.86 4.31
N GLU A 49 10.11 -12.02 4.48
CA GLU A 49 9.04 -12.50 3.62
C GLU A 49 7.79 -11.61 3.79
N ASP A 50 7.37 -11.38 5.04
CA ASP A 50 6.22 -10.51 5.32
C ASP A 50 6.50 -9.06 4.95
N LYS A 51 7.76 -8.61 5.05
CA LYS A 51 8.18 -7.30 4.54
C LYS A 51 8.05 -7.21 3.02
N GLY A 52 8.38 -8.28 2.29
CA GLY A 52 8.15 -8.38 0.85
C GLY A 52 6.67 -8.31 0.52
N LEU A 53 5.86 -9.13 1.20
CA LEU A 53 4.41 -9.17 1.01
C LEU A 53 3.77 -7.80 1.28
N LEU A 54 4.13 -7.13 2.38
CA LEU A 54 3.65 -5.78 2.68
C LEU A 54 4.04 -4.78 1.57
N ARG A 55 5.27 -4.87 1.05
CA ARG A 55 5.74 -3.98 -0.03
C ARG A 55 4.88 -4.15 -1.29
N ASP A 56 4.56 -5.39 -1.65
CA ASP A 56 3.79 -5.69 -2.85
C ASP A 56 2.34 -5.20 -2.73
N TRP A 57 1.73 -5.35 -1.56
CA TRP A 57 0.42 -4.76 -1.27
C TRP A 57 0.43 -3.23 -1.36
N MET A 58 1.44 -2.56 -0.80
CA MET A 58 1.59 -1.10 -0.93
C MET A 58 1.82 -0.64 -2.38
N ALA A 59 2.46 -1.48 -3.21
CA ALA A 59 2.60 -1.23 -4.64
C ALA A 59 1.24 -1.31 -5.37
N ILE A 60 0.36 -2.23 -4.98
CA ILE A 60 -1.02 -2.27 -5.50
C ILE A 60 -1.79 -1.01 -5.07
N ALA A 61 -1.68 -0.62 -3.80
CA ALA A 61 -2.37 0.56 -3.26
C ALA A 61 -2.04 1.82 -4.06
N ALA A 62 -0.76 2.14 -4.26
CA ALA A 62 -0.41 3.40 -4.92
C ALA A 62 -0.65 3.36 -6.44
N ARG A 63 -0.66 2.18 -7.09
CA ARG A 63 -1.19 2.05 -8.46
C ARG A 63 -2.69 2.40 -8.54
N ARG A 64 -3.49 1.97 -7.55
CA ARG A 64 -4.92 2.31 -7.47
C ARG A 64 -5.12 3.79 -7.20
N ALA A 65 -4.37 4.36 -6.26
CA ALA A 65 -4.41 5.79 -5.97
C ALA A 65 -4.07 6.64 -7.22
N ALA A 66 -3.03 6.27 -7.97
CA ALA A 66 -2.66 6.95 -9.20
C ALA A 66 -3.76 6.85 -10.28
N ALA A 67 -4.39 5.67 -10.42
CA ALA A 67 -5.50 5.48 -11.35
C ALA A 67 -6.74 6.32 -10.96
N ASP A 68 -7.04 6.42 -9.67
CA ASP A 68 -8.15 7.24 -9.18
C ASP A 68 -7.90 8.74 -9.38
N GLN A 69 -6.67 9.21 -9.12
CA GLN A 69 -6.29 10.60 -9.41
C GLN A 69 -6.39 10.94 -10.90
N LEU A 70 -6.06 10.00 -11.79
CA LEU A 70 -6.22 10.19 -13.23
C LEU A 70 -7.69 10.34 -13.62
N LYS A 71 -8.58 9.51 -13.05
CA LYS A 71 -10.03 9.58 -13.29
C LYS A 71 -10.65 10.91 -12.84
N ARG A 72 -10.18 11.49 -11.73
CA ARG A 72 -10.68 12.78 -11.21
C ARG A 72 -10.23 14.01 -12.02
N ARG A 73 -9.27 13.83 -12.93
CA ARG A 73 -8.67 14.91 -13.72
C ARG A 73 -9.15 14.97 -15.18
N GLY A 74 -9.88 13.95 -15.63
CA GLY A 74 -10.53 13.90 -16.95
C GLY A 74 -12.02 14.17 -16.82
#